data_AF-A0A832J3T5-F1
#
_entry.id   AF-A0A832J3T5-F1
#
_cell.length_a   1.000
_cell.length_b   1.000
_cell.length_c   1.000
_cell.angle_alpha   90.00
_cell.angle_beta   90.00
_cell.angle_gamma   90.00
#
_symmetry.space_group_name_H-M   'P 1'
#
loop_
_entity.id
_entity.type
_entity.pdbx_description
1 polymer ?
#
loop_
_entity_poly.entity_id
_entity_poly.type
_entity_poly.pdbx_seq_one_letter_code
_entity_poly.pdbx_strand_id
1 'polypeptide(L)'
;MPNNKSHLPAATAEMEKHVREVFPLDTHPEEFAARDGAGWMEFTFHEYRFHDPELDSWIHAVGKIITDPQLLEEMQRKYLNEIEFIEARKYMDDDDLEEDNE
;
A
#
# COMPACT_ATOMS: atom_id res chain seq x y z
N MET A 1 4.62 -6.06 -16.31
CA MET A 1 4.44 -5.15 -17.46
C MET A 1 5.39 -3.96 -17.29
N PRO A 2 5.95 -3.36 -18.35
CA PRO A 2 6.95 -2.30 -18.20
C PRO A 2 6.31 -1.00 -17.66
N ASN A 3 6.90 -0.46 -16.59
CA ASN A 3 6.53 0.75 -15.86
C ASN A 3 6.57 2.01 -16.76
N ASN A 4 5.46 2.33 -17.43
CA ASN A 4 5.26 3.63 -18.06
C ASN A 4 4.66 4.62 -17.04
N LYS A 5 5.47 5.08 -16.09
CA LYS A 5 5.12 6.20 -15.18
C LYS A 5 4.74 7.50 -15.92
N SER A 6 4.88 7.55 -17.25
CA SER A 6 4.61 8.71 -18.11
C SER A 6 3.15 8.90 -18.51
N HIS A 7 2.25 7.96 -18.21
CA HIS A 7 0.83 8.06 -18.55
C HIS A 7 -0.08 8.37 -17.35
N LEU A 8 0.47 8.46 -16.15
CA LEU A 8 -0.31 8.71 -14.94
C LEU A 8 -0.76 10.17 -14.88
N PRO A 9 -2.02 10.45 -14.49
CA PRO A 9 -2.45 11.82 -14.21
C PRO A 9 -1.60 12.44 -13.10
N ALA A 10 -1.31 13.73 -13.24
CA ALA A 10 -0.69 14.48 -12.16
C ALA A 10 -1.68 14.59 -10.98
N ALA A 11 -1.20 14.31 -9.78
CA ALA A 11 -1.95 14.54 -8.56
C ALA A 11 -2.26 16.04 -8.42
N THR A 12 -3.45 16.37 -7.92
CA THR A 12 -3.79 17.74 -7.58
C THR A 12 -3.06 18.16 -6.31
N ALA A 13 -2.88 19.47 -6.10
CA ALA A 13 -2.27 19.98 -4.87
C ALA A 13 -3.04 19.56 -3.59
N GLU A 14 -4.36 19.36 -3.71
CA GLU A 14 -5.20 18.85 -2.61
C GLU A 14 -4.90 17.38 -2.31
N MET A 15 -4.74 16.54 -3.34
CA MET A 15 -4.32 15.14 -3.15
C MET A 15 -2.94 15.07 -2.52
N GLU A 16 -2.00 15.87 -3.00
CA GLU A 16 -0.63 15.89 -2.48
C GLU A 16 -0.59 16.29 -1.00
N LYS A 17 -1.40 17.29 -0.61
CA LYS A 17 -1.58 17.67 0.79
C LYS A 17 -2.23 16.56 1.59
N HIS A 18 -3.32 15.97 1.09
CA HIS A 18 -4.05 14.92 1.78
C HIS A 18 -3.16 13.69 2.03
N VAL A 19 -2.42 13.24 1.02
CA VAL A 19 -1.49 12.12 1.14
C VAL A 19 -0.38 12.44 2.15
N ARG A 20 0.13 13.67 2.19
CA ARG A 20 1.08 14.10 3.24
C ARG A 20 0.51 14.10 4.66
N GLU A 21 -0.78 14.38 4.81
CA GLU A 21 -1.46 14.38 6.12
C GLU A 21 -1.84 12.96 6.57
N VAL A 22 -2.12 12.06 5.62
CA VAL A 22 -2.55 10.68 5.90
C VAL A 22 -1.35 9.73 6.06
N PHE A 23 -0.34 9.84 5.19
CA PHE A 23 0.76 8.89 5.16
C PHE A 23 1.96 9.37 5.98
N PRO A 24 2.49 8.53 6.88
CA PRO A 24 3.66 8.87 7.68
C PRO A 24 4.93 8.73 6.84
N LEU A 25 5.32 9.78 6.12
CA LEU A 25 6.52 9.79 5.27
C LEU A 25 7.84 9.58 6.04
N ASP A 26 7.82 9.78 7.36
CA ASP A 26 8.94 9.49 8.25
C ASP A 26 9.18 7.97 8.42
N THR A 27 8.15 7.16 8.13
CA THR A 27 8.21 5.69 8.19
C THR A 27 8.65 5.13 6.85
N HIS A 28 9.44 4.05 6.88
CA HIS A 28 9.86 3.35 5.67
C HIS A 28 8.64 2.78 4.92
N PRO A 29 8.52 2.94 3.60
CA PRO A 29 7.36 2.45 2.84
C PRO A 29 7.16 0.94 2.96
N GLU A 30 8.24 0.18 3.09
CA GLU A 30 8.18 -1.27 3.36
C GLU A 30 7.52 -1.59 4.71
N GLU A 31 7.85 -0.82 5.75
CA GLU A 31 7.32 -1.03 7.10
C GLU A 31 5.84 -0.64 7.17
N PHE A 32 5.47 0.47 6.52
CA PHE A 32 4.07 0.88 6.42
C PHE A 32 3.25 -0.16 5.66
N ALA A 33 3.73 -0.61 4.50
CA ALA A 33 3.03 -1.63 3.72
C ALA A 33 2.90 -2.95 4.49
N ALA A 34 3.91 -3.35 5.26
CA ALA A 34 3.84 -4.55 6.10
C ALA A 34 2.73 -4.43 7.17
N ARG A 35 2.70 -3.32 7.91
CA ARG A 35 1.78 -3.15 9.06
C ARG A 35 0.36 -2.79 8.65
N ASP A 36 0.23 -1.82 7.77
CA ASP A 36 -1.06 -1.22 7.40
C ASP A 36 -1.53 -1.68 6.02
N GLY A 37 -0.63 -2.10 5.12
CA GLY A 37 -0.94 -2.32 3.71
C GLY A 37 -2.08 -3.29 3.42
N ALA A 38 -2.33 -4.26 4.32
CA ALA A 38 -3.47 -5.18 4.21
C ALA A 38 -4.84 -4.45 4.28
N GLY A 39 -4.94 -3.35 5.02
CA GLY A 39 -6.15 -2.52 5.09
C GLY A 39 -6.32 -1.56 3.91
N TRP A 40 -5.33 -1.49 3.02
CA TRP A 40 -5.30 -0.59 1.86
C TRP A 40 -5.38 -1.36 0.54
N MET A 41 -6.22 -2.40 0.45
CA MET A 41 -6.39 -3.18 -0.80
C MET A 41 -6.87 -2.32 -1.98
N GLU A 42 -7.62 -1.24 -1.73
CA GLU A 42 -8.09 -0.28 -2.75
C GLU A 42 -7.15 0.93 -2.95
N PHE A 43 -5.86 0.78 -2.71
CA PHE A 43 -4.91 1.89 -2.82
C PHE A 43 -4.70 2.34 -4.27
N THR A 44 -5.39 3.42 -4.68
CA THR A 44 -5.30 4.00 -6.03
C THR A 44 -4.28 5.14 -6.14
N PHE A 45 -3.68 5.59 -5.03
CA PHE A 45 -2.76 6.74 -5.05
C PHE A 45 -1.48 6.49 -5.87
N HIS A 46 -1.06 5.23 -6.00
CA HIS A 46 0.09 4.85 -6.84
C HIS A 46 -0.14 5.07 -8.35
N GLU A 47 -1.40 5.27 -8.76
CA GLU A 47 -1.78 5.59 -10.14
C GLU A 47 -1.68 7.09 -10.46
N TYR A 48 -1.21 7.90 -9.51
CA TYR A 48 -0.99 9.33 -9.71
C TYR A 48 0.49 9.67 -9.64
N ARG A 49 0.89 10.75 -10.30
CA ARG A 49 2.22 11.34 -10.19
C ARG A 49 2.18 12.56 -9.28
N PHE A 50 2.95 12.54 -8.20
CA PHE A 50 3.05 13.67 -7.28
C PHE A 50 4.19 14.61 -7.71
N HIS A 51 4.07 15.90 -7.40
CA HIS A 51 5.12 16.87 -7.70
C HIS A 51 6.35 16.68 -6.81
N ASP A 52 6.13 16.32 -5.55
CA ASP A 52 7.20 16.01 -4.62
C ASP A 52 7.82 14.63 -4.94
N PRO A 53 9.13 14.57 -5.27
CA PRO A 53 9.75 13.32 -5.71
C PRO A 53 9.92 12.30 -4.59
N GLU A 54 10.01 12.74 -3.34
CA GLU A 54 10.08 11.86 -2.17
C GLU A 54 8.73 11.20 -1.94
N LEU A 55 7.65 11.99 -1.97
CA LEU A 55 6.28 11.51 -1.90
C LEU A 55 5.93 10.57 -3.05
N ASP A 56 6.24 10.95 -4.30
CA ASP A 56 6.00 10.13 -5.48
C ASP A 56 6.69 8.77 -5.34
N SER A 57 7.96 8.77 -4.96
CA SER A 57 8.72 7.54 -4.77
C SER A 57 8.15 6.68 -3.64
N TRP A 58 7.74 7.29 -2.53
CA TRP A 58 7.17 6.60 -1.37
C TRP A 58 5.84 5.93 -1.71
N ILE A 59 4.91 6.67 -2.32
CA ILE A 59 3.58 6.19 -2.68
C ILE A 59 3.64 5.08 -3.74
N HIS A 60 4.54 5.22 -4.72
CA HIS A 60 4.76 4.18 -5.72
C HIS A 60 5.40 2.92 -5.12
N ALA A 61 6.28 3.07 -4.12
CA ALA A 61 6.88 1.93 -3.42
C ALA A 61 5.82 1.17 -2.61
N VAL A 62 4.99 1.87 -1.82
CA VAL A 62 3.90 1.27 -1.06
C VAL A 62 2.91 0.58 -2.00
N GLY A 63 2.44 1.28 -3.03
CA GLY A 63 1.53 0.72 -4.03
C GLY A 63 2.05 -0.56 -4.67
N LYS A 64 3.33 -0.62 -5.02
CA LYS A 64 3.95 -1.83 -5.57
C LYS A 64 3.96 -3.00 -4.58
N ILE A 65 4.14 -2.73 -3.29
CA ILE A 65 4.17 -3.78 -2.26
C ILE A 65 2.77 -4.32 -2.01
N ILE A 66 1.80 -3.44 -1.78
CA ILE A 66 0.42 -3.87 -1.42
C ILE A 66 -0.34 -4.49 -2.60
N THR A 67 -0.02 -4.11 -3.85
CA THR A 67 -0.62 -4.70 -5.06
C THR A 67 0.02 -6.05 -5.43
N ASP A 68 1.17 -6.38 -4.86
CA ASP A 68 1.84 -7.67 -5.07
C ASP A 68 1.75 -8.51 -3.79
N PRO A 69 0.86 -9.51 -3.72
CA PRO A 69 0.64 -10.27 -2.49
C PRO A 69 1.89 -11.04 -2.01
N GLN A 70 2.79 -11.41 -2.93
CA GLN A 70 4.05 -12.07 -2.55
C GLN A 70 4.99 -11.06 -1.87
N LEU A 71 5.14 -9.88 -2.46
CA LEU A 71 5.98 -8.82 -1.91
C LEU A 71 5.43 -8.33 -0.56
N LEU A 72 4.11 -8.19 -0.44
CA LEU A 72 3.44 -7.86 0.81
C LEU A 72 3.74 -8.91 1.88
N GLU A 73 3.58 -10.20 1.59
CA GLU A 73 3.90 -11.28 2.54
C GLU A 73 5.38 -11.24 2.97
N GLU A 74 6.31 -11.02 2.03
CA GLU A 74 7.73 -10.89 2.34
C GLU A 74 8.02 -9.71 3.29
N MET A 75 7.40 -8.54 3.04
CA MET A 75 7.56 -7.37 3.91
C MET A 75 6.92 -7.60 5.27
N GLN A 76 5.74 -8.21 5.30
CA GLN A 76 5.08 -8.61 6.53
C GLN A 76 5.96 -9.54 7.36
N ARG A 77 6.53 -10.60 6.79
CA ARG A 77 7.46 -11.49 7.52
C ARG A 77 8.74 -10.80 8.00
N LYS A 78 9.19 -9.76 7.30
CA LYS A 78 10.41 -9.01 7.61
C LYS A 78 10.22 -8.00 8.74
N TYR A 79 9.06 -7.37 8.82
CA TYR A 79 8.78 -6.26 9.76
C TYR A 79 7.80 -6.62 10.88
N LEU A 80 6.90 -7.57 10.66
CA LEU A 80 5.94 -8.04 11.66
C LEU A 80 6.52 -9.22 12.44
N ASN A 81 6.10 -9.32 13.70
CA ASN A 81 6.32 -10.53 14.48
C ASN A 81 5.30 -11.61 14.09
N GLU A 82 5.55 -12.87 14.47
CA GLU A 82 4.70 -14.02 14.12
C GLU A 82 3.22 -13.81 14.48
N ILE A 83 2.93 -13.14 15.61
CA ILE A 83 1.56 -12.81 16.03
C ILE A 83 0.90 -11.81 15.08
N GLU A 84 1.57 -10.68 14.82
CA GLU A 84 1.05 -9.63 13.95
C GLU A 84 0.89 -10.13 12.50
N PHE A 85 1.78 -11.01 12.04
CA PHE A 85 1.68 -11.67 10.74
C PHE A 85 0.43 -12.55 10.64
N ILE A 86 0.13 -13.34 11.68
CA ILE A 86 -1.08 -14.17 11.72
C ILE A 86 -2.33 -13.29 11.73
N GLU A 87 -2.33 -12.19 12.48
CA GLU A 87 -3.45 -11.24 12.50
C GLU A 87 -3.68 -10.61 11.13
N ALA A 88 -2.63 -10.11 10.49
CA ALA A 88 -2.72 -9.52 9.14
C ALA A 88 -3.23 -10.53 8.10
N ARG A 89 -2.80 -11.80 8.20
CA ARG A 89 -3.27 -12.88 7.32
C ARG A 89 -4.72 -13.25 7.58
N LYS A 90 -5.19 -13.20 8.83
CA LYS A 90 -6.57 -13.50 9.18
C LYS A 90 -7.54 -12.50 8.56
N TYR A 91 -7.19 -11.21 8.53
CA TYR A 91 -8.00 -10.19 7.85
C TYR A 91 -8.14 -10.43 6.33
N MET A 92 -7.14 -11.02 5.68
CA MET A 92 -7.22 -11.37 4.25
C MET A 92 -8.05 -12.63 3.99
N ASP A 93 -8.14 -13.55 4.96
CA ASP A 93 -8.86 -14.82 4.87
C ASP A 93 -10.36 -14.65 5.21
N ASP A 94 -10.69 -13.75 6.15
CA ASP A 94 -12.08 -13.42 6.53
C ASP A 94 -12.85 -12.66 5.42
N ASP A 95 -12.18 -11.92 4.52
CA ASP A 95 -12.81 -11.21 3.38
C ASP A 95 -13.29 -12.17 2.26
N ASP A 96 -12.76 -13.40 2.22
CA ASP A 96 -13.15 -14.47 1.27
C ASP A 96 -14.35 -15.30 1.81
N LEU A 97 -14.85 -15.03 3.03
CA LEU A 97 -15.92 -15.81 3.68
C LEU A 97 -17.32 -15.17 3.64
N GLU A 98 -17.54 -14.10 2.85
CA GLU A 98 -18.89 -13.57 2.57
C GLU A 98 -19.47 -14.04 1.21
N GLU A 99 -19.28 -15.29 0.80
CA GLU A 99 -20.11 -15.91 -0.25
C GLU A 99 -20.43 -17.38 0.08
N ASP A 100 -21.40 -17.63 0.96
CA ASP A 100 -22.43 -18.68 0.78
C ASP A 100 -23.39 -18.67 2.00
N ASN A 101 -24.37 -17.76 2.04
CA ASN A 101 -25.56 -18.00 2.87
C ASN A 101 -26.81 -17.30 2.33
N GLU A 102 -27.32 -17.75 1.18
CA GLU A 102 -28.76 -17.73 0.85
C GLU A 102 -29.20 -19.01 0.13
#